data_AF-A0A7Y7U643-F1
#
_entry.id   AF-A0A7Y7U643-F1
#
_cell.length_a   1.000
_cell.length_b   1.000
_cell.length_c   1.000
_cell.angle_alpha   90.00
_cell.angle_beta   90.00
_cell.angle_gamma   90.00
#
_symmetry.space_group_name_H-M   'P 1'
#
loop_
_entity.id
_entity.type
_entity.pdbx_description
1 polymer ?
#
loop_
_entity_poly.entity_id
_entity_poly.type
_entity_poly.pdbx_seq_one_letter_code
_entity_poly.pdbx_strand_id
1 'polypeptide(L)'
;MDLKDLFLTPFYLALFYGLAFAVRKRFTNSLTKKYFIPALSVKFLGAISLGLIYQFYYGGGDTFNYYLHTKIIYQAFGDSFAAGLKILTTNGTYEPSIVRYTGQMFWWEPDSTEMFVVKIASLLGLLCFNTYTVIALFFAFISFCGMWAMYITFVRIYPLAYKNLAIAVLFLPSVFFWGSGLMKDALCIGALGWVFYGFYHVFIVKKSLLLASLLGSLGAYIVISAKIYILLSFTPPALFWIFNENNARIKSATARLLLKPFFLVAGAAIAYVAATNLTAGDKRFDVEKIGERSKITQEYLSEYVTSGSAYNIGELDGTLGSIVKVAPQAVIVALFRPFLFEARNPVMLLSALEATFFLYLTLSLIYKTGFFMSLKLIASEPILTFCFIFSIIMAIGVGTTSGNFGTLVRYKIPLMPFFLSALFIMQNKAQGARRRIKKAPLIAQGRTSPQAA
;
A
#
# COMPACT_ATOMS: atom_id res chain seq x y z
N MET A 1 -8.49 -3.87 -25.48
CA MET A 1 -9.75 -3.12 -25.23
C MET A 1 -10.61 -3.26 -26.47
N ASP A 2 -11.93 -3.35 -26.31
CA ASP A 2 -12.87 -3.65 -27.39
C ASP A 2 -13.82 -2.44 -27.62
N LEU A 3 -14.56 -2.39 -28.74
CA LEU A 3 -15.46 -1.25 -29.03
C LEU A 3 -16.53 -1.04 -27.95
N LYS A 4 -16.97 -2.10 -27.28
CA LYS A 4 -17.94 -2.03 -26.17
C LYS A 4 -17.43 -1.21 -24.98
N ASP A 5 -16.10 -1.10 -24.79
CA ASP A 5 -15.51 -0.26 -23.76
C ASP A 5 -15.89 1.22 -23.95
N LEU A 6 -16.07 1.70 -25.19
CA LEU A 6 -16.47 3.09 -25.47
C LEU A 6 -17.89 3.42 -24.99
N PHE A 7 -18.79 2.44 -24.99
CA PHE A 7 -20.19 2.63 -24.63
C PHE A 7 -20.48 2.30 -23.16
N LEU A 8 -19.90 1.21 -22.65
CA LEU A 8 -20.16 0.78 -21.27
C LEU A 8 -19.35 1.59 -20.25
N THR A 9 -18.15 2.06 -20.57
CA THR A 9 -17.34 2.84 -19.60
C THR A 9 -18.06 4.11 -19.12
N PRO A 10 -18.62 4.97 -20.00
CA PRO A 10 -19.34 6.16 -19.56
C PRO A 10 -20.55 5.84 -18.68
N PHE A 11 -21.28 4.77 -19.00
CA PHE A 11 -22.43 4.33 -18.22
C PHE A 11 -22.03 3.91 -16.80
N TYR A 12 -21.01 3.05 -16.66
CA TYR A 12 -20.54 2.62 -15.34
C TYR A 12 -19.85 3.75 -14.57
N LEU A 13 -19.17 4.68 -15.24
CA LEU A 13 -18.68 5.91 -14.59
C LEU A 13 -19.83 6.70 -13.97
N ALA A 14 -20.93 6.92 -14.73
CA ALA A 14 -22.10 7.60 -14.21
C ALA A 14 -22.71 6.86 -13.00
N LEU A 15 -22.79 5.53 -13.07
CA LEU A 15 -23.26 4.70 -11.95
C LEU A 15 -22.37 4.85 -10.71
N PHE A 16 -21.05 4.73 -10.85
CA PHE A 16 -20.13 4.86 -9.72
C PHE A 16 -20.12 6.27 -9.14
N TYR A 17 -20.17 7.31 -9.97
CA TYR A 17 -20.30 8.68 -9.48
C TYR A 17 -21.64 8.90 -8.77
N GLY A 18 -22.74 8.40 -9.32
CA GLY A 18 -24.06 8.44 -8.67
C GLY A 18 -24.02 7.82 -7.28
N LEU A 19 -23.46 6.61 -7.16
CA LEU A 19 -23.25 5.94 -5.87
C LEU A 19 -22.34 6.78 -4.95
N ALA A 20 -21.22 7.28 -5.46
CA ALA A 20 -20.28 8.09 -4.70
C ALA A 20 -20.93 9.37 -4.14
N PHE A 21 -21.71 10.09 -4.95
CA PHE A 21 -22.44 11.28 -4.50
C PHE A 21 -23.52 10.93 -3.47
N ALA A 22 -24.24 9.82 -3.64
CA ALA A 22 -25.25 9.35 -2.69
C ALA A 22 -24.64 9.06 -1.30
N VAL A 23 -23.49 8.37 -1.26
CA VAL A 23 -22.85 7.99 0.02
C VAL A 23 -21.92 9.06 0.60
N ARG A 24 -21.52 10.07 -0.18
CA ARG A 24 -20.53 11.10 0.20
C ARG A 24 -20.85 11.75 1.54
N LYS A 25 -22.12 12.10 1.81
CA LYS A 25 -22.52 12.75 3.07
C LYS A 25 -22.27 11.87 4.29
N ARG A 26 -22.38 10.55 4.15
CA ARG A 26 -22.20 9.57 5.23
C ARG A 26 -20.73 9.36 5.60
N PHE A 27 -19.84 9.44 4.61
CA PHE A 27 -18.41 9.10 4.76
C PHE A 27 -17.47 10.31 4.77
N THR A 28 -18.01 11.52 4.80
CA THR A 28 -17.23 12.77 4.79
C THR A 28 -17.70 13.74 5.87
N ASN A 29 -16.87 14.73 6.19
CA ASN A 29 -17.21 15.88 7.02
C ASN A 29 -16.86 17.19 6.31
N SER A 30 -17.04 18.34 6.97
CA SER A 30 -16.75 19.66 6.40
C SER A 30 -15.31 19.80 5.86
N LEU A 31 -14.34 19.14 6.49
CA LEU A 31 -12.93 19.18 6.07
C LEU A 31 -12.64 18.24 4.90
N THR A 32 -13.20 17.03 4.93
CA THR A 32 -12.84 15.95 4.01
C THR A 32 -13.72 15.88 2.76
N LYS A 33 -14.94 16.40 2.81
CA LYS A 33 -15.94 16.29 1.73
C LYS A 33 -15.40 16.72 0.37
N LYS A 34 -14.59 17.78 0.32
CA LYS A 34 -14.01 18.31 -0.93
C LYS A 34 -13.04 17.37 -1.64
N TYR A 35 -12.46 16.39 -0.93
CA TYR A 35 -11.50 15.44 -1.50
C TYR A 35 -12.15 14.15 -2.02
N PHE A 36 -13.36 13.80 -1.56
CA PHE A 36 -13.98 12.50 -1.85
C PHE A 36 -14.14 12.21 -3.35
N ILE A 37 -14.80 13.12 -4.08
CA ILE A 37 -15.03 12.94 -5.53
C ILE A 37 -13.74 13.09 -6.33
N PRO A 38 -12.89 14.13 -6.12
CA PRO A 38 -11.61 14.22 -6.82
C PRO A 38 -10.71 13.00 -6.61
N ALA A 39 -10.67 12.43 -5.40
CA ALA A 39 -9.89 11.24 -5.10
C ALA A 39 -10.42 10.00 -5.84
N LEU A 40 -11.74 9.85 -5.97
CA LEU A 40 -12.31 8.80 -6.81
C LEU A 40 -12.02 9.04 -8.30
N SER A 41 -12.09 10.29 -8.75
CA SER A 41 -11.79 10.66 -10.14
C SER A 41 -10.36 10.32 -10.54
N VAL A 42 -9.36 10.60 -9.68
CA VAL A 42 -7.96 10.22 -9.99
C VAL A 42 -7.75 8.71 -9.98
N LYS A 43 -8.53 7.95 -9.20
CA LYS A 43 -8.55 6.49 -9.25
C LYS A 43 -9.09 5.97 -10.58
N PHE A 44 -10.21 6.50 -11.05
CA PHE A 44 -10.75 6.14 -12.37
C PHE A 44 -9.84 6.56 -13.52
N LEU A 45 -9.24 7.75 -13.44
CA LEU A 45 -8.22 8.17 -14.38
C LEU A 45 -7.05 7.19 -14.39
N GLY A 46 -6.51 6.84 -13.21
CA GLY A 46 -5.44 5.86 -13.08
C GLY A 46 -5.77 4.51 -13.72
N ALA A 47 -6.99 3.99 -13.49
CA ALA A 47 -7.43 2.72 -14.07
C ALA A 47 -7.52 2.74 -15.60
N ILE A 48 -8.11 3.79 -16.16
CA ILE A 48 -8.24 3.96 -17.62
C ILE A 48 -6.86 4.18 -18.24
N SER A 49 -6.08 5.13 -17.71
CA SER A 49 -4.73 5.43 -18.19
C SER A 49 -3.81 4.22 -18.14
N LEU A 50 -3.90 3.39 -17.10
CA LEU A 50 -3.13 2.15 -17.01
C LEU A 50 -3.47 1.19 -18.14
N GLY A 51 -4.77 0.99 -18.41
CA GLY A 51 -5.23 0.19 -19.53
C GLY A 51 -4.72 0.70 -20.88
N LEU A 52 -4.80 2.01 -21.10
CA LEU A 52 -4.33 2.65 -22.33
C LEU A 52 -2.81 2.49 -22.51
N ILE A 53 -2.01 2.71 -21.45
CA ILE A 53 -0.55 2.56 -21.52
C ILE A 53 -0.18 1.09 -21.79
N TYR A 54 -0.79 0.13 -21.10
CA TYR A 54 -0.50 -1.28 -21.36
C TYR A 54 -0.90 -1.71 -22.77
N GLN A 55 -2.00 -1.18 -23.31
CA GLN A 55 -2.49 -1.53 -24.65
C GLN A 55 -1.62 -0.93 -25.76
N PHE A 56 -1.30 0.36 -25.65
CA PHE A 56 -0.74 1.15 -26.76
C PHE A 56 0.76 1.42 -26.64
N TYR A 57 1.31 1.40 -25.42
CA TYR A 57 2.74 1.65 -25.20
C TYR A 57 3.52 0.37 -24.92
N TYR A 58 2.99 -0.53 -24.07
CA TYR A 58 3.65 -1.81 -23.76
C TYR A 58 3.24 -2.97 -24.67
N GLY A 59 2.13 -2.85 -25.41
CA GLY A 59 1.62 -3.91 -26.28
C GLY A 59 1.05 -5.13 -25.54
N GLY A 60 0.79 -5.03 -24.23
CA GLY A 60 0.34 -6.12 -23.38
C GLY A 60 0.84 -5.97 -21.94
N GLY A 61 0.78 -7.07 -21.19
CA GLY A 61 1.27 -7.17 -19.80
C GLY A 61 0.20 -7.65 -18.82
N ASP A 62 0.55 -7.69 -17.52
CA ASP A 62 -0.25 -8.33 -16.46
C ASP A 62 -1.74 -8.00 -16.51
N THR A 63 -2.11 -6.74 -16.72
CA THR A 63 -3.52 -6.32 -16.73
C THR A 63 -4.34 -7.01 -17.83
N PHE A 64 -3.74 -7.23 -19.00
CA PHE A 64 -4.39 -7.94 -20.11
C PHE A 64 -4.30 -9.45 -19.94
N ASN A 65 -3.26 -9.97 -19.27
CA ASN A 65 -3.19 -11.37 -18.88
C ASN A 65 -4.32 -11.73 -17.88
N TYR A 66 -4.56 -10.88 -16.86
CA TYR A 66 -5.73 -11.05 -15.97
C TYR A 66 -7.05 -11.05 -16.77
N TYR A 67 -7.18 -10.12 -17.71
CA TYR A 67 -8.38 -10.02 -18.53
C TYR A 67 -8.58 -11.22 -19.46
N LEU A 68 -7.50 -11.76 -20.04
CA LEU A 68 -7.55 -12.97 -20.87
C LEU A 68 -8.11 -14.15 -20.08
N HIS A 69 -7.58 -14.39 -18.89
CA HIS A 69 -8.09 -15.43 -18.00
C HIS A 69 -9.54 -15.17 -17.58
N THR A 70 -9.89 -13.90 -17.34
CA THR A 70 -11.26 -13.48 -17.06
C THR A 70 -12.21 -13.82 -18.21
N LYS A 71 -11.78 -13.63 -19.48
CA LYS A 71 -12.53 -14.02 -20.69
C LYS A 71 -12.81 -15.51 -20.73
N ILE A 72 -11.82 -16.34 -20.40
CA ILE A 72 -11.96 -17.80 -20.39
C ILE A 72 -13.02 -18.23 -19.36
N ILE A 73 -12.97 -17.69 -18.14
CA ILE A 73 -13.98 -17.99 -17.10
C ILE A 73 -15.36 -17.45 -17.51
N TYR A 74 -15.43 -16.27 -18.11
CA TYR A 74 -16.69 -15.70 -18.59
C TYR A 74 -17.33 -16.58 -19.68
N GLN A 75 -16.52 -17.13 -20.60
CA GLN A 75 -16.98 -18.11 -21.58
C GLN A 75 -17.49 -19.37 -20.89
N ALA A 76 -16.80 -19.88 -19.87
CA ALA A 76 -17.27 -21.04 -19.11
C ALA A 76 -18.65 -20.80 -18.48
N PHE A 77 -18.93 -19.60 -17.94
CA PHE A 77 -20.26 -19.25 -17.45
C PHE A 77 -21.33 -19.18 -18.55
N GLY A 78 -20.95 -18.76 -19.77
CA GLY A 78 -21.84 -18.74 -20.93
C GLY A 78 -22.18 -20.15 -21.43
N ASP A 79 -21.23 -21.08 -21.39
CA ASP A 79 -21.41 -22.47 -21.81
C ASP A 79 -22.12 -23.31 -20.73
N SER A 80 -21.74 -23.14 -19.45
CA SER A 80 -22.31 -23.86 -18.30
C SER A 80 -22.05 -23.13 -16.98
N PHE A 81 -23.11 -22.73 -16.29
CA PHE A 81 -23.01 -22.10 -14.97
C PHE A 81 -22.22 -22.97 -13.97
N ALA A 82 -22.41 -24.29 -14.01
CA ALA A 82 -21.69 -25.23 -13.15
C ALA A 82 -20.19 -25.23 -13.44
N ALA A 83 -19.78 -25.17 -14.72
CA ALA A 83 -18.36 -25.10 -15.10
C ALA A 83 -17.72 -23.79 -14.61
N GLY A 84 -18.39 -22.65 -14.82
CA GLY A 84 -17.92 -21.36 -14.31
C GLY A 84 -17.75 -21.34 -12.79
N LEU A 85 -18.75 -21.83 -12.03
CA LEU A 85 -18.68 -21.91 -10.57
C LEU A 85 -17.60 -22.87 -10.09
N LYS A 86 -17.41 -23.99 -10.79
CA LYS A 86 -16.37 -24.97 -10.48
C LYS A 86 -14.98 -24.36 -10.65
N ILE A 87 -14.72 -23.62 -11.74
CA ILE A 87 -13.43 -22.93 -11.93
C ILE A 87 -13.15 -21.92 -10.80
N LEU A 88 -14.17 -21.19 -10.34
CA LEU A 88 -14.00 -20.24 -9.23
C LEU A 88 -13.67 -20.91 -7.89
N THR A 89 -14.18 -22.13 -7.66
CA THR A 89 -14.05 -22.85 -6.38
C THR A 89 -12.86 -23.81 -6.33
N THR A 90 -12.41 -24.35 -7.47
CA THR A 90 -11.24 -25.25 -7.54
C THR A 90 -9.92 -24.51 -7.26
N ASN A 91 -9.00 -25.14 -6.52
CA ASN A 91 -7.67 -24.60 -6.20
C ASN A 91 -6.62 -25.00 -7.25
N GLY A 92 -6.80 -24.58 -8.50
CA GLY A 92 -5.77 -24.72 -9.53
C GLY A 92 -5.47 -26.16 -9.99
N THR A 93 -6.23 -27.16 -9.54
CA THR A 93 -6.09 -28.56 -9.99
C THR A 93 -6.83 -28.79 -11.29
N TYR A 94 -6.24 -29.55 -12.22
CA TYR A 94 -6.90 -29.93 -13.46
C TYR A 94 -7.96 -31.00 -13.19
N GLU A 95 -9.21 -30.72 -13.58
CA GLU A 95 -10.33 -31.68 -13.49
C GLU A 95 -10.96 -31.85 -14.87
N PRO A 96 -11.35 -33.07 -15.28
CA PRO A 96 -11.91 -33.32 -16.62
C PRO A 96 -13.10 -32.43 -16.98
N SER A 97 -13.93 -32.04 -16.01
CA SER A 97 -15.11 -31.19 -16.23
C SER A 97 -14.80 -29.75 -16.60
N ILE A 98 -13.58 -29.26 -16.32
CA ILE A 98 -13.18 -27.87 -16.55
C ILE A 98 -11.89 -27.72 -17.37
N VAL A 99 -11.22 -28.83 -17.69
CA VAL A 99 -9.92 -28.86 -18.39
C VAL A 99 -9.94 -28.12 -19.73
N ARG A 100 -11.10 -28.13 -20.43
CA ARG A 100 -11.30 -27.38 -21.68
C ARG A 100 -11.03 -25.88 -21.51
N TYR A 101 -11.33 -25.32 -20.34
CA TYR A 101 -11.09 -23.92 -20.01
C TYR A 101 -9.73 -23.75 -19.32
N THR A 102 -9.46 -24.53 -18.28
CA THR A 102 -8.26 -24.35 -17.46
C THR A 102 -6.96 -24.72 -18.19
N GLY A 103 -7.01 -25.58 -19.21
CA GLY A 103 -5.87 -25.86 -20.09
C GLY A 103 -5.40 -24.65 -20.91
N GLN A 104 -6.23 -23.61 -21.06
CA GLN A 104 -5.88 -22.36 -21.75
C GLN A 104 -5.31 -21.31 -20.78
N MET A 105 -5.31 -21.59 -19.48
CA MET A 105 -4.97 -20.64 -18.43
C MET A 105 -3.56 -20.91 -17.92
N PHE A 106 -2.56 -20.15 -18.40
CA PHE A 106 -1.15 -20.38 -18.05
C PHE A 106 -0.79 -20.12 -16.58
N TRP A 107 -1.61 -19.37 -15.84
CA TRP A 107 -1.54 -19.20 -14.39
C TRP A 107 -2.38 -20.22 -13.59
N TRP A 108 -2.98 -21.23 -14.23
CA TRP A 108 -3.75 -22.26 -13.54
C TRP A 108 -2.83 -23.26 -12.83
N GLU A 109 -2.53 -22.96 -11.59
CA GLU A 109 -1.75 -23.81 -10.70
C GLU A 109 -2.26 -23.67 -9.26
N PRO A 110 -2.04 -24.69 -8.40
CA PRO A 110 -2.38 -24.61 -6.99
C PRO A 110 -1.81 -23.36 -6.32
N ASP A 111 -2.62 -22.73 -5.48
CA ASP A 111 -2.29 -21.56 -4.67
C ASP A 111 -1.97 -20.28 -5.45
N SER A 112 -2.03 -20.28 -6.79
CA SER A 112 -1.74 -19.14 -7.66
C SER A 112 -2.36 -17.81 -7.19
N THR A 113 -1.49 -16.85 -6.85
CA THR A 113 -1.93 -15.50 -6.43
C THR A 113 -2.54 -14.72 -7.60
N GLU A 114 -2.15 -15.05 -8.83
CA GLU A 114 -2.66 -14.52 -10.08
C GLU A 114 -4.12 -14.96 -10.25
N MET A 115 -4.38 -16.26 -10.05
CA MET A 115 -5.72 -16.81 -10.12
C MET A 115 -6.67 -16.24 -9.07
N PHE A 116 -6.17 -15.87 -7.89
CA PHE A 116 -6.98 -15.14 -6.91
C PHE A 116 -7.55 -13.83 -7.50
N VAL A 117 -6.73 -13.05 -8.20
CA VAL A 117 -7.18 -11.82 -8.87
C VAL A 117 -8.09 -12.11 -10.04
N VAL A 118 -7.78 -13.13 -10.85
CA VAL A 118 -8.64 -13.58 -11.95
C VAL A 118 -10.03 -13.93 -11.43
N LYS A 119 -10.15 -14.69 -10.33
CA LYS A 119 -11.46 -15.07 -9.75
C LYS A 119 -12.29 -13.85 -9.35
N ILE A 120 -11.67 -12.85 -8.71
CA ILE A 120 -12.34 -11.58 -8.38
C ILE A 120 -12.76 -10.84 -9.65
N ALA A 121 -11.86 -10.74 -10.64
CA ALA A 121 -12.12 -10.08 -11.90
C ALA A 121 -13.25 -10.76 -12.69
N SER A 122 -13.34 -12.09 -12.66
CA SER A 122 -14.41 -12.86 -13.30
C SER A 122 -15.77 -12.61 -12.67
N LEU A 123 -15.86 -12.57 -11.34
CA LEU A 123 -17.09 -12.20 -10.65
C LEU A 123 -17.56 -10.79 -11.03
N LEU A 124 -16.64 -9.84 -11.09
CA LEU A 124 -16.94 -8.46 -11.54
C LEU A 124 -17.27 -8.41 -13.03
N GLY A 125 -16.60 -9.22 -13.84
CA GLY A 125 -16.81 -9.34 -15.29
C GLY A 125 -18.22 -9.79 -15.64
N LEU A 126 -18.83 -10.68 -14.84
CA LEU A 126 -20.23 -11.07 -15.00
C LEU A 126 -21.18 -9.87 -14.86
N LEU A 127 -20.86 -8.90 -14.01
CA LEU A 127 -21.68 -7.71 -13.76
C LEU A 127 -21.57 -6.64 -14.85
N CYS A 128 -20.62 -6.77 -15.78
CA CYS A 128 -20.34 -5.75 -16.79
C CYS A 128 -20.02 -6.32 -18.18
N PHE A 129 -20.64 -7.45 -18.52
CA PHE A 129 -20.51 -8.10 -19.83
C PHE A 129 -19.05 -8.32 -20.25
N ASN A 130 -18.21 -8.61 -19.24
CA ASN A 130 -16.78 -8.82 -19.35
C ASN A 130 -16.07 -7.71 -20.14
N THR A 131 -16.26 -6.47 -19.74
CA THR A 131 -15.65 -5.28 -20.35
C THR A 131 -14.44 -4.83 -19.54
N TYR A 132 -13.26 -4.84 -20.15
CA TYR A 132 -11.97 -4.59 -19.48
C TYR A 132 -11.96 -3.30 -18.65
N THR A 133 -12.30 -2.18 -19.28
CA THR A 133 -12.32 -0.86 -18.63
C THR A 133 -13.25 -0.83 -17.43
N VAL A 134 -14.43 -1.44 -17.53
CA VAL A 134 -15.41 -1.47 -16.45
C VAL A 134 -14.92 -2.33 -15.28
N ILE A 135 -14.29 -3.48 -15.56
CA ILE A 135 -13.63 -4.29 -14.52
C ILE A 135 -12.53 -3.47 -13.84
N ALA A 136 -11.71 -2.74 -14.60
CA ALA A 136 -10.69 -1.85 -14.05
C ALA A 136 -11.31 -0.73 -13.19
N LEU A 137 -12.48 -0.17 -13.56
CA LEU A 137 -13.21 0.79 -12.73
C LEU A 137 -13.71 0.17 -11.42
N PHE A 138 -14.18 -1.07 -11.41
CA PHE A 138 -14.51 -1.77 -10.17
C PHE A 138 -13.29 -1.91 -9.25
N PHE A 139 -12.14 -2.31 -9.80
CA PHE A 139 -10.88 -2.39 -9.05
C PHE A 139 -10.49 -1.03 -8.45
N ALA A 140 -10.60 0.05 -9.25
CA ALA A 140 -10.36 1.41 -8.79
C ALA A 140 -11.32 1.84 -7.68
N PHE A 141 -12.59 1.48 -7.78
CA PHE A 141 -13.62 1.80 -6.78
C PHE A 141 -13.37 1.05 -5.45
N ILE A 142 -13.08 -0.25 -5.52
CA ILE A 142 -12.73 -1.07 -4.34
C ILE A 142 -11.45 -0.52 -3.67
N SER A 143 -10.43 -0.22 -4.47
CA SER A 143 -9.19 0.41 -4.01
C SER A 143 -9.45 1.75 -3.32
N PHE A 144 -10.30 2.60 -3.93
CA PHE A 144 -10.72 3.88 -3.36
C PHE A 144 -11.40 3.72 -1.99
N CYS A 145 -12.31 2.76 -1.83
CA CYS A 145 -12.99 2.56 -0.55
C CYS A 145 -12.01 2.28 0.61
N GLY A 146 -11.02 1.43 0.36
CA GLY A 146 -9.98 1.13 1.34
C GLY A 146 -9.05 2.31 1.61
N MET A 147 -8.61 2.99 0.56
CA MET A 147 -7.75 4.17 0.70
C MET A 147 -8.46 5.36 1.36
N TRP A 148 -9.76 5.52 1.14
CA TRP A 148 -10.57 6.49 1.87
C TRP A 148 -10.62 6.17 3.36
N ALA A 149 -10.79 4.89 3.73
CA ALA A 149 -10.73 4.46 5.13
C ALA A 149 -9.34 4.73 5.75
N MET A 150 -8.26 4.51 5.00
CA MET A 150 -6.90 4.87 5.41
C MET A 150 -6.77 6.37 5.67
N TYR A 151 -7.20 7.21 4.72
CA TYR A 151 -7.15 8.67 4.83
C TYR A 151 -7.93 9.16 6.05
N ILE A 152 -9.17 8.70 6.25
CA ILE A 152 -9.99 9.09 7.40
C ILE A 152 -9.34 8.64 8.72
N THR A 153 -8.68 7.47 8.74
CA THR A 153 -7.93 7.00 9.92
C THR A 153 -6.79 7.94 10.25
N PHE A 154 -5.98 8.33 9.26
CA PHE A 154 -4.92 9.34 9.45
C PHE A 154 -5.46 10.71 9.90
N VAL A 155 -6.55 11.19 9.29
CA VAL A 155 -7.19 12.45 9.68
C VAL A 155 -7.71 12.39 11.11
N ARG A 156 -8.21 11.24 11.56
CA ARG A 156 -8.65 11.05 12.94
C ARG A 156 -7.49 11.10 13.93
N ILE A 157 -6.35 10.51 13.57
CA ILE A 157 -5.13 10.54 14.39
C ILE A 157 -4.54 11.95 14.44
N TYR A 158 -4.49 12.65 13.31
CA TYR A 158 -3.90 13.98 13.22
C TYR A 158 -4.72 14.94 12.32
N PRO A 159 -5.81 15.54 12.85
CA PRO A 159 -6.75 16.35 12.06
C PRO A 159 -6.13 17.59 11.42
N LEU A 160 -5.12 18.19 12.07
CA LEU A 160 -4.48 19.42 11.61
C LEU A 160 -3.80 19.27 10.24
N ALA A 161 -3.36 18.06 9.88
CA ALA A 161 -2.70 17.81 8.60
C ALA A 161 -3.66 17.27 7.52
N TYR A 162 -4.98 17.37 7.69
CA TYR A 162 -5.94 16.74 6.77
C TYR A 162 -5.72 17.04 5.27
N LYS A 163 -5.21 18.24 4.94
CA LYS A 163 -4.85 18.60 3.56
C LYS A 163 -3.65 17.80 3.06
N ASN A 164 -2.59 17.78 3.85
CA ASN A 164 -1.34 17.09 3.51
C ASN A 164 -1.53 15.56 3.50
N LEU A 165 -2.36 15.04 4.40
CA LEU A 165 -2.74 13.62 4.44
C LEU A 165 -3.57 13.22 3.21
N ALA A 166 -4.38 14.13 2.66
CA ALA A 166 -5.10 13.86 1.42
C ALA A 166 -4.11 13.70 0.25
N ILE A 167 -3.07 14.53 0.18
CA ILE A 167 -2.00 14.41 -0.82
C ILE A 167 -1.29 13.07 -0.66
N ALA A 168 -0.86 12.75 0.57
CA ALA A 168 -0.09 11.54 0.85
C ALA A 168 -0.84 10.25 0.51
N VAL A 169 -2.13 10.19 0.86
CA VAL A 169 -2.93 8.98 0.70
C VAL A 169 -3.62 8.94 -0.65
N LEU A 170 -4.27 10.02 -1.10
CA LEU A 170 -5.23 9.95 -2.21
C LEU A 170 -4.69 10.47 -3.55
N PHE A 171 -3.74 11.41 -3.54
CA PHE A 171 -3.31 12.13 -4.74
C PHE A 171 -1.85 11.89 -5.12
N LEU A 172 -1.20 10.89 -4.53
CA LEU A 172 0.17 10.53 -4.90
C LEU A 172 0.19 9.83 -6.26
N PRO A 173 0.93 10.34 -7.28
CA PRO A 173 0.93 9.82 -8.65
C PRO A 173 1.11 8.31 -8.76
N SER A 174 2.17 7.76 -8.17
CA SER A 174 2.43 6.32 -8.22
C SER A 174 1.28 5.49 -7.63
N VAL A 175 0.71 5.95 -6.52
CA VAL A 175 -0.32 5.21 -5.76
C VAL A 175 -1.67 5.22 -6.49
N PHE A 176 -2.09 6.36 -7.07
CA PHE A 176 -3.34 6.35 -7.84
C PHE A 176 -3.15 5.73 -9.22
N PHE A 177 -1.97 5.76 -9.83
CA PHE A 177 -1.76 5.12 -11.12
C PHE A 177 -1.71 3.58 -10.98
N TRP A 178 -0.73 3.06 -10.24
CA TRP A 178 -0.53 1.61 -10.09
C TRP A 178 -1.57 0.95 -9.17
N GLY A 179 -2.18 1.72 -8.28
CA GLY A 179 -3.19 1.23 -7.34
C GLY A 179 -4.63 1.27 -7.84
N SER A 180 -4.90 1.34 -9.15
CA SER A 180 -6.27 1.53 -9.68
C SER A 180 -6.71 0.58 -10.79
N GLY A 181 -5.82 0.03 -11.59
CA GLY A 181 -6.18 -0.85 -12.71
C GLY A 181 -6.55 -2.27 -12.30
N LEU A 182 -6.85 -3.12 -13.29
CA LEU A 182 -7.06 -4.57 -13.12
C LEU A 182 -5.73 -5.26 -12.75
N MET A 183 -5.34 -5.12 -11.48
CA MET A 183 -4.03 -5.56 -10.98
C MET A 183 -4.11 -5.95 -9.50
N LYS A 184 -3.21 -6.86 -9.09
CA LYS A 184 -2.96 -7.18 -7.67
C LYS A 184 -2.72 -5.94 -6.83
N ASP A 185 -1.95 -4.99 -7.36
CA ASP A 185 -1.54 -3.77 -6.68
C ASP A 185 -2.74 -2.92 -6.23
N ALA A 186 -3.79 -2.82 -7.05
CA ALA A 186 -5.01 -2.08 -6.74
C ALA A 186 -5.81 -2.71 -5.59
N LEU A 187 -5.94 -4.03 -5.58
CA LEU A 187 -6.60 -4.75 -4.48
C LEU A 187 -5.80 -4.63 -3.19
N CYS A 188 -4.48 -4.79 -3.26
CA CYS A 188 -3.61 -4.77 -2.09
C CYS A 188 -3.59 -3.40 -1.39
N ILE A 189 -3.49 -2.29 -2.13
CA ILE A 189 -3.46 -0.96 -1.51
C ILE A 189 -4.81 -0.58 -0.86
N GLY A 190 -5.93 -0.95 -1.50
CA GLY A 190 -7.26 -0.80 -0.90
C GLY A 190 -7.40 -1.64 0.37
N ALA A 191 -7.07 -2.93 0.26
CA ALA A 191 -7.12 -3.87 1.38
C ALA A 191 -6.23 -3.43 2.56
N LEU A 192 -5.02 -2.93 2.30
CA LEU A 192 -4.15 -2.35 3.32
C LEU A 192 -4.80 -1.16 4.03
N GLY A 193 -5.59 -0.36 3.32
CA GLY A 193 -6.37 0.72 3.92
C GLY A 193 -7.43 0.23 4.89
N TRP A 194 -8.12 -0.87 4.58
CA TRP A 194 -9.04 -1.53 5.51
C TRP A 194 -8.32 -2.21 6.67
N VAL A 195 -7.15 -2.82 6.45
CA VAL A 195 -6.29 -3.36 7.52
C VAL A 195 -5.91 -2.25 8.50
N PHE A 196 -5.43 -1.11 8.01
CA PHE A 196 -5.06 0.02 8.85
C PHE A 196 -6.27 0.60 9.62
N TYR A 197 -7.41 0.76 8.95
CA TYR A 197 -8.65 1.18 9.58
C TYR A 197 -9.09 0.22 10.69
N GLY A 198 -9.13 -1.08 10.40
CA GLY A 198 -9.52 -2.13 11.32
C GLY A 198 -8.58 -2.19 12.52
N PHE A 199 -7.26 -2.22 12.28
CA PHE A 199 -6.23 -2.16 13.31
C PHE A 199 -6.46 -1.00 14.28
N TYR A 200 -6.59 0.22 13.76
CA TYR A 200 -6.72 1.41 14.58
C TYR A 200 -8.04 1.41 15.39
N HIS A 201 -9.15 1.02 14.77
CA HIS A 201 -10.46 1.05 15.43
C HIS A 201 -10.66 -0.10 16.42
N VAL A 202 -10.07 -1.27 16.18
CA VAL A 202 -10.16 -2.42 17.08
C VAL A 202 -9.20 -2.27 18.26
N PHE A 203 -7.91 -2.00 18.00
CA PHE A 203 -6.89 -2.11 19.05
C PHE A 203 -6.51 -0.79 19.70
N ILE A 204 -6.63 0.34 18.99
CA ILE A 204 -6.21 1.65 19.51
C ILE A 204 -7.41 2.39 20.11
N VAL A 205 -8.43 2.70 19.30
CA VAL A 205 -9.59 3.51 19.73
C VAL A 205 -10.72 2.67 20.34
N LYS A 206 -10.78 1.37 20.02
CA LYS A 206 -11.82 0.44 20.50
C LYS A 206 -13.25 0.90 20.18
N LYS A 207 -13.51 1.31 18.93
CA LYS A 207 -14.81 1.79 18.46
C LYS A 207 -15.28 1.03 17.22
N SER A 208 -16.59 0.75 17.15
CA SER A 208 -17.22 0.05 16.01
C SER A 208 -16.56 -1.32 15.75
N LEU A 209 -16.29 -2.07 16.82
CA LEU A 209 -15.45 -3.27 16.81
C LEU A 209 -15.88 -4.29 15.75
N LEU A 210 -17.17 -4.62 15.66
CA LEU A 210 -17.66 -5.60 14.69
C LEU A 210 -17.34 -5.21 13.24
N LEU A 211 -17.71 -3.99 12.84
CA LEU A 211 -17.46 -3.50 11.48
C LEU A 211 -15.96 -3.35 11.21
N ALA A 212 -15.20 -2.83 12.18
CA ALA A 212 -13.76 -2.65 12.06
C ALA A 212 -13.01 -3.98 11.93
N SER A 213 -13.40 -4.99 12.73
CA SER A 213 -12.86 -6.35 12.65
C SER A 213 -13.22 -7.02 11.32
N LEU A 214 -14.46 -6.88 10.85
CA LEU A 214 -14.89 -7.44 9.57
C LEU A 214 -14.09 -6.85 8.41
N LEU A 215 -14.03 -5.52 8.31
CA LEU A 215 -13.29 -4.84 7.23
C LEU A 215 -11.78 -5.11 7.32
N GLY A 216 -11.22 -5.06 8.54
CA GLY A 216 -9.81 -5.36 8.77
C GLY A 216 -9.43 -6.79 8.38
N SER A 217 -10.26 -7.78 8.74
CA SER A 217 -10.04 -9.19 8.41
C SER A 217 -10.21 -9.46 6.91
N LEU A 218 -11.21 -8.84 6.27
CA LEU A 218 -11.39 -8.91 4.82
C LEU A 218 -10.18 -8.32 4.09
N GLY A 219 -9.68 -7.16 4.54
CA GLY A 219 -8.46 -6.56 4.01
C GLY A 219 -7.24 -7.48 4.21
N ALA A 220 -7.08 -8.05 5.40
CA ALA A 220 -5.98 -8.97 5.70
C ALA A 220 -6.03 -10.21 4.79
N TYR A 221 -7.21 -10.80 4.58
CA TYR A 221 -7.40 -11.94 3.68
C TYR A 221 -6.99 -11.63 2.23
N ILE A 222 -7.40 -10.47 1.70
CA ILE A 222 -7.01 -10.05 0.34
C ILE A 222 -5.48 -9.86 0.26
N VAL A 223 -4.87 -9.24 1.27
CA VAL A 223 -3.41 -9.04 1.30
C VAL A 223 -2.67 -10.37 1.41
N ILE A 224 -3.12 -11.31 2.26
CA ILE A 224 -2.52 -12.65 2.39
C ILE A 224 -2.58 -13.39 1.05
N SER A 225 -3.76 -13.38 0.40
CA SER A 225 -4.00 -14.11 -0.85
C SER A 225 -3.24 -13.56 -2.05
N ALA A 226 -2.89 -12.27 -2.03
CA ALA A 226 -2.23 -11.61 -3.16
C ALA A 226 -0.74 -11.28 -2.92
N LYS A 227 -0.40 -10.70 -1.76
CA LYS A 227 0.92 -10.14 -1.43
C LYS A 227 1.17 -10.15 0.09
N ILE A 228 1.32 -11.34 0.67
CA ILE A 228 1.44 -11.52 2.13
C ILE A 228 2.56 -10.69 2.78
N TYR A 229 3.67 -10.42 2.05
CA TYR A 229 4.79 -9.61 2.54
C TYR A 229 4.38 -8.22 3.04
N ILE A 230 3.29 -7.63 2.50
CA ILE A 230 2.75 -6.35 2.96
C ILE A 230 2.26 -6.48 4.42
N LEU A 231 1.55 -7.55 4.73
CA LEU A 231 1.02 -7.81 6.08
C LEU A 231 2.14 -8.22 7.03
N LEU A 232 3.12 -9.01 6.57
CA LEU A 232 4.31 -9.34 7.35
C LEU A 232 5.12 -8.10 7.73
N SER A 233 5.18 -7.10 6.85
CA SER A 233 5.84 -5.83 7.13
C SER A 233 5.01 -4.91 8.04
N PHE A 234 3.68 -4.95 7.92
CA PHE A 234 2.75 -4.14 8.72
C PHE A 234 2.66 -4.60 10.18
N THR A 235 2.71 -5.91 10.41
CA THR A 235 2.38 -6.51 11.71
C THR A 235 3.36 -6.15 12.84
N PRO A 236 4.70 -6.25 12.68
CA PRO A 236 5.63 -5.89 13.75
C PRO A 236 5.46 -4.46 14.29
N PRO A 237 5.43 -3.40 13.45
CA PRO A 237 5.20 -2.05 13.96
C PRO A 237 3.79 -1.85 14.51
N ALA A 238 2.78 -2.55 14.00
CA ALA A 238 1.41 -2.49 14.51
C ALA A 238 1.33 -3.03 15.95
N LEU A 239 1.95 -4.19 16.22
CA LEU A 239 2.06 -4.76 17.56
C LEU A 239 2.83 -3.82 18.50
N PHE A 240 3.92 -3.22 18.01
CA PHE A 240 4.70 -2.25 18.78
C PHE A 240 3.87 -1.00 19.14
N TRP A 241 2.99 -0.53 18.25
CA TRP A 241 2.06 0.55 18.56
C TRP A 241 1.05 0.12 19.63
N ILE A 242 0.37 -1.03 19.48
CA ILE A 242 -0.56 -1.54 20.50
C ILE A 242 0.11 -1.56 21.87
N PHE A 243 1.35 -2.04 21.92
CA PHE A 243 2.12 -2.02 23.14
C PHE A 243 2.31 -0.60 23.68
N ASN A 244 2.88 0.32 22.90
CA ASN A 244 3.12 1.70 23.34
C ASN A 244 1.86 2.42 23.83
N GLU A 245 0.72 2.19 23.17
CA GLU A 245 -0.57 2.79 23.55
C GLU A 245 -1.03 2.31 24.93
N ASN A 246 -0.85 1.01 25.22
CA ASN A 246 -1.24 0.43 26.51
C ASN A 246 -0.18 0.65 27.61
N ASN A 247 1.09 0.84 27.23
CA ASN A 247 2.22 0.99 28.16
C ASN A 247 2.18 2.31 28.95
N ALA A 248 1.43 3.31 28.47
CA ALA A 248 1.15 4.54 29.21
C ALA A 248 0.41 4.31 30.54
N ARG A 249 -0.20 3.14 30.73
CA ARG A 249 -0.88 2.73 31.97
C ARG A 249 0.07 2.17 33.04
N ILE A 250 1.31 1.83 32.68
CA ILE A 250 2.30 1.31 33.63
C ILE A 250 2.87 2.47 34.45
N LYS A 251 2.60 2.49 35.76
CA LYS A 251 3.00 3.58 36.67
C LYS A 251 4.53 3.67 36.86
N SER A 252 5.24 2.54 36.87
CA SER A 252 6.70 2.50 37.06
C SER A 252 7.45 2.86 35.78
N ALA A 253 8.28 3.91 35.84
CA ALA A 253 9.12 4.36 34.73
C ALA A 253 10.18 3.31 34.35
N THR A 254 10.77 2.64 35.35
CA THR A 254 11.78 1.58 35.15
C THR A 254 11.16 0.36 34.47
N ALA A 255 9.97 -0.08 34.92
CA ALA A 255 9.26 -1.19 34.27
C ALA A 255 8.90 -0.84 32.82
N ARG A 256 8.44 0.40 32.57
CA ARG A 256 8.13 0.88 31.22
C ARG A 256 9.36 0.89 30.30
N LEU A 257 10.53 1.23 30.83
CA LEU A 257 11.79 1.27 30.07
C LEU A 257 12.29 -0.15 29.73
N LEU A 258 12.27 -1.07 30.70
CA LEU A 258 12.72 -2.46 30.51
C LEU A 258 11.77 -3.28 29.63
N LEU A 259 10.47 -3.03 29.69
CA LEU A 259 9.50 -3.75 28.89
C LEU A 259 9.54 -3.35 27.40
N LYS A 260 9.91 -2.11 27.06
CA LYS A 260 9.97 -1.66 25.65
C LYS A 260 10.81 -2.56 24.72
N PRO A 261 12.08 -2.86 25.00
CA PRO A 261 12.87 -3.77 24.16
C PRO A 261 12.29 -5.19 24.19
N PHE A 262 11.81 -5.67 25.34
CA PHE A 262 11.18 -7.00 25.45
C PHE A 262 9.97 -7.15 24.52
N PHE A 263 9.07 -6.17 24.49
CA PHE A 263 7.89 -6.23 23.61
C PHE A 263 8.22 -6.02 22.14
N LEU A 264 9.29 -5.29 21.82
CA LEU A 264 9.80 -5.19 20.45
C LEU A 264 10.31 -6.56 19.98
N VAL A 265 11.10 -7.24 20.81
CA VAL A 265 11.60 -8.60 20.54
C VAL A 265 10.45 -9.60 20.49
N ALA A 266 9.51 -9.56 21.44
CA ALA A 266 8.34 -10.44 21.46
C ALA A 266 7.42 -10.20 20.26
N GLY A 267 7.21 -8.93 19.86
CA GLY A 267 6.46 -8.59 18.65
C GLY A 267 7.15 -9.09 17.39
N ALA A 268 8.48 -8.99 17.31
CA ALA A 268 9.26 -9.56 16.21
C ALA A 268 9.19 -11.10 16.20
N ALA A 269 9.27 -11.74 17.37
CA ALA A 269 9.13 -13.19 17.52
C ALA A 269 7.72 -13.67 17.13
N ILE A 270 6.66 -12.98 17.57
CA ILE A 270 5.28 -13.26 17.16
C ILE A 270 5.14 -13.08 15.65
N ALA A 271 5.70 -12.01 15.08
CA ALA A 271 5.66 -11.80 13.64
C ALA A 271 6.43 -12.90 12.89
N TYR A 272 7.56 -13.38 13.41
CA TYR A 272 8.33 -14.49 12.84
C TYR A 272 7.57 -15.82 12.93
N VAL A 273 6.96 -16.12 14.07
CA VAL A 273 6.13 -17.32 14.27
C VAL A 273 4.87 -17.26 13.40
N ALA A 274 4.22 -16.11 13.31
CA ALA A 274 3.09 -15.90 12.42
C ALA A 274 3.53 -16.05 10.96
N ALA A 275 4.68 -15.48 10.57
CA ALA A 275 5.21 -15.62 9.22
C ALA A 275 5.46 -17.10 8.89
N THR A 276 6.23 -17.80 9.72
CA THR A 276 6.56 -19.22 9.52
C THR A 276 5.31 -20.11 9.47
N ASN A 277 4.34 -19.91 10.37
CA ASN A 277 3.11 -20.72 10.35
C ASN A 277 2.16 -20.35 9.20
N LEU A 278 2.04 -19.06 8.84
CA LEU A 278 1.19 -18.62 7.74
C LEU A 278 1.79 -18.93 6.36
N THR A 279 3.11 -19.13 6.28
CA THR A 279 3.81 -19.46 5.04
C THR A 279 4.38 -20.87 5.02
N ALA A 280 4.13 -21.67 6.06
CA ALA A 280 4.53 -23.07 6.13
C ALA A 280 3.91 -23.85 4.96
N GLY A 281 4.76 -24.49 4.17
CA GLY A 281 4.34 -25.21 2.95
C GLY A 281 4.08 -24.31 1.73
N ASP A 282 4.02 -22.98 1.89
CA ASP A 282 3.94 -22.06 0.75
C ASP A 282 5.32 -21.91 0.11
N LYS A 283 5.50 -22.56 -1.05
CA LYS A 283 6.71 -22.51 -1.89
C LYS A 283 7.10 -21.11 -2.37
N ARG A 284 6.34 -20.04 -2.05
CA ARG A 284 6.60 -18.65 -2.45
C ARG A 284 6.97 -17.74 -1.29
N PHE A 285 6.51 -18.03 -0.07
CA PHE A 285 6.71 -17.16 1.10
C PHE A 285 7.34 -17.83 2.32
N ASP A 286 7.78 -19.09 2.19
CA ASP A 286 8.66 -19.75 3.16
C ASP A 286 9.78 -18.80 3.63
N VAL A 287 9.79 -18.54 4.95
CA VAL A 287 10.67 -17.59 5.62
C VAL A 287 12.15 -18.02 5.50
N GLU A 288 12.39 -19.33 5.45
CA GLU A 288 13.75 -19.89 5.35
C GLU A 288 14.39 -19.61 3.98
N LYS A 289 13.57 -19.45 2.94
CA LYS A 289 14.01 -19.21 1.56
C LYS A 289 13.94 -17.75 1.13
N ILE A 290 13.67 -16.81 2.04
CA ILE A 290 13.50 -15.40 1.68
C ILE A 290 14.75 -14.84 1.00
N GLY A 291 15.95 -15.19 1.47
CA GLY A 291 17.21 -14.75 0.84
C GLY A 291 17.37 -15.30 -0.57
N GLU A 292 17.27 -16.62 -0.73
CA GLU A 292 17.38 -17.30 -2.02
C GLU A 292 16.34 -16.79 -3.03
N ARG A 293 15.07 -16.68 -2.61
CA ARG A 293 14.00 -16.18 -3.49
C ARG A 293 14.18 -14.71 -3.84
N SER A 294 14.66 -13.89 -2.91
CA SER A 294 14.93 -12.47 -3.22
C SER A 294 16.01 -12.36 -4.28
N LYS A 295 17.06 -13.18 -4.19
CA LYS A 295 18.11 -13.28 -5.22
C LYS A 295 17.54 -13.73 -6.56
N ILE A 296 16.86 -14.88 -6.62
CA ILE A 296 16.29 -15.43 -7.86
C ILE A 296 15.33 -14.43 -8.51
N THR A 297 14.45 -13.83 -7.71
CA THR A 297 13.47 -12.85 -8.21
C THR A 297 14.15 -11.59 -8.71
N GLN A 298 15.18 -11.10 -8.00
CA GLN A 298 15.94 -9.94 -8.42
C GLN A 298 16.69 -10.20 -9.73
N GLU A 299 17.39 -11.34 -9.83
CA GLU A 299 18.12 -11.76 -11.03
C GLU A 299 17.16 -11.86 -12.21
N TYR A 300 16.07 -12.62 -12.07
CA TYR A 300 15.03 -12.75 -13.09
C TYR A 300 14.48 -11.38 -13.54
N LEU A 301 14.09 -10.52 -12.61
CA LEU A 301 13.53 -9.21 -12.94
C LEU A 301 14.57 -8.22 -13.47
N SER A 302 15.85 -8.42 -13.18
CA SER A 302 16.93 -7.61 -13.74
C SER A 302 17.30 -8.04 -15.16
N GLU A 303 17.33 -9.34 -15.43
CA GLU A 303 17.65 -9.93 -16.73
C GLU A 303 16.50 -9.80 -17.73
N TYR A 304 15.25 -9.89 -17.27
CA TYR A 304 14.06 -9.70 -18.10
C TYR A 304 13.98 -8.28 -18.70
N VAL A 305 14.76 -7.33 -18.18
CA VAL A 305 14.80 -5.95 -18.65
C VAL A 305 16.04 -5.72 -19.50
N THR A 306 15.89 -5.92 -20.81
CA THR A 306 16.86 -5.52 -21.84
C THR A 306 17.11 -4.00 -21.91
N SER A 307 16.31 -3.18 -21.20
CA SER A 307 16.34 -1.72 -21.28
C SER A 307 16.71 -1.04 -19.96
N GLY A 308 18.01 -0.75 -19.74
CA GLY A 308 18.58 0.38 -18.97
C GLY A 308 17.96 0.88 -17.65
N SER A 309 17.07 0.11 -17.02
CA SER A 309 16.26 0.50 -15.84
C SER A 309 16.40 -0.50 -14.69
N ALA A 310 17.25 -1.51 -14.87
CA ALA A 310 17.78 -2.32 -13.78
C ALA A 310 18.62 -1.46 -12.84
N TYR A 311 18.65 -1.81 -11.56
CA TYR A 311 19.48 -1.15 -10.56
C TYR A 311 20.25 -2.20 -9.73
N ASN A 312 21.39 -1.79 -9.20
CA ASN A 312 22.22 -2.63 -8.34
C ASN A 312 22.19 -2.08 -6.89
N ILE A 313 22.11 -3.00 -5.92
CA ILE A 313 22.09 -2.75 -4.47
C ILE A 313 23.23 -3.48 -3.71
N GLY A 314 24.11 -4.17 -4.43
CA GLY A 314 25.13 -5.07 -3.92
C GLY A 314 24.82 -6.54 -4.25
N GLU A 315 25.73 -7.41 -3.83
CA GLU A 315 25.61 -8.86 -4.02
C GLU A 315 24.65 -9.49 -3.01
N LEU A 316 23.72 -10.30 -3.52
CA LEU A 316 22.88 -11.19 -2.72
C LEU A 316 23.42 -12.62 -2.89
N ASP A 317 23.88 -13.23 -1.79
CA ASP A 317 24.34 -14.63 -1.78
C ASP A 317 23.20 -15.62 -1.47
N GLY A 318 21.99 -15.11 -1.22
CA GLY A 318 20.82 -15.91 -0.86
C GLY A 318 20.64 -16.10 0.65
N THR A 319 21.51 -15.52 1.49
CA THR A 319 21.40 -15.57 2.95
C THR A 319 20.65 -14.35 3.51
N LEU A 320 20.12 -14.47 4.73
CA LEU A 320 19.59 -13.29 5.46
C LEU A 320 20.70 -12.27 5.77
N GLY A 321 21.95 -12.72 5.91
CA GLY A 321 23.11 -11.86 6.15
C GLY A 321 23.35 -10.89 4.98
N SER A 322 23.27 -11.36 3.74
CA SER A 322 23.42 -10.49 2.57
C SER A 322 22.29 -9.45 2.47
N ILE A 323 21.05 -9.82 2.83
CA ILE A 323 19.92 -8.86 2.89
C ILE A 323 20.23 -7.72 3.86
N VAL A 324 20.68 -8.04 5.08
CA VAL A 324 21.01 -7.01 6.09
C VAL A 324 22.16 -6.12 5.59
N LYS A 325 23.16 -6.69 4.91
CA LYS A 325 24.27 -5.94 4.32
C LYS A 325 23.81 -4.93 3.26
N VAL A 326 22.87 -5.31 2.39
CA VAL A 326 22.35 -4.42 1.34
C VAL A 326 21.18 -3.55 1.77
N ALA A 327 20.59 -3.80 2.95
CA ALA A 327 19.39 -3.10 3.45
C ALA A 327 19.47 -1.57 3.39
N PRO A 328 20.59 -0.90 3.76
CA PRO A 328 20.70 0.55 3.63
C PRO A 328 20.53 1.03 2.17
N GLN A 329 21.14 0.33 1.21
CA GLN A 329 21.01 0.65 -0.21
C GLN A 329 19.61 0.35 -0.74
N ALA A 330 19.00 -0.76 -0.32
CA ALA A 330 17.63 -1.11 -0.68
C ALA A 330 16.63 -0.03 -0.23
N VAL A 331 16.81 0.52 0.98
CA VAL A 331 15.99 1.61 1.50
C VAL A 331 16.13 2.88 0.67
N ILE A 332 17.37 3.27 0.34
CA ILE A 332 17.63 4.44 -0.52
C ILE A 332 17.00 4.25 -1.89
N VAL A 333 17.16 3.06 -2.48
CA VAL A 333 16.60 2.72 -3.79
C VAL A 333 15.08 2.81 -3.78
N ALA A 334 14.42 2.16 -2.82
CA ALA A 334 12.97 2.14 -2.75
C ALA A 334 12.39 3.54 -2.51
N LEU A 335 12.96 4.33 -1.59
CA LEU A 335 12.39 5.62 -1.20
C LEU A 335 12.77 6.77 -2.14
N PHE A 336 14.00 6.79 -2.66
CA PHE A 336 14.60 7.99 -3.26
C PHE A 336 15.12 7.80 -4.69
N ARG A 337 15.11 6.58 -5.24
CA ARG A 337 15.47 6.32 -6.63
C ARG A 337 14.23 5.94 -7.48
N PRO A 338 14.29 6.11 -8.81
CA PRO A 338 15.41 6.61 -9.62
C PRO A 338 15.71 8.10 -9.40
N PHE A 339 16.97 8.50 -9.52
CA PHE A 339 17.32 9.92 -9.59
C PHE A 339 17.02 10.49 -10.99
N LEU A 340 16.90 11.82 -11.10
CA LEU A 340 16.58 12.48 -12.38
C LEU A 340 17.56 12.12 -13.50
N PHE A 341 18.85 11.96 -13.18
CA PHE A 341 19.89 11.58 -14.14
C PHE A 341 19.90 10.08 -14.49
N GLU A 342 19.16 9.24 -13.75
CA GLU A 342 18.99 7.83 -14.05
C GLU A 342 17.83 7.59 -15.03
N ALA A 343 16.95 8.58 -15.23
CA ALA A 343 15.78 8.48 -16.08
C ALA A 343 16.15 8.19 -17.56
N ARG A 344 15.69 7.06 -18.09
CA ARG A 344 15.93 6.59 -19.47
C ARG A 344 14.68 6.57 -20.35
N ASN A 345 13.50 6.82 -19.78
CA ASN A 345 12.24 6.91 -20.50
C ASN A 345 11.25 7.83 -19.74
N PRO A 346 10.18 8.32 -20.41
CA PRO A 346 9.23 9.25 -19.79
C PRO A 346 8.52 8.70 -18.54
N VAL A 347 8.21 7.39 -18.52
CA VAL A 347 7.55 6.74 -17.37
C VAL A 347 8.49 6.73 -16.15
N MET A 348 9.78 6.47 -16.39
CA MET A 348 10.80 6.52 -15.35
C MET A 348 11.07 7.95 -14.86
N LEU A 349 10.99 8.96 -15.74
CA LEU A 349 11.11 10.36 -15.35
C LEU A 349 10.03 10.79 -14.36
N LEU A 350 8.77 10.38 -14.57
CA LEU A 350 7.68 10.63 -13.61
C LEU A 350 7.99 10.04 -12.23
N SER A 351 8.54 8.82 -12.22
CA SER A 351 8.97 8.15 -10.99
C SER A 351 10.14 8.88 -10.32
N ALA A 352 11.07 9.42 -11.11
CA ALA A 352 12.22 10.17 -10.60
C ALA A 352 11.83 11.53 -10.01
N LEU A 353 10.84 12.21 -10.59
CA LEU A 353 10.28 13.44 -10.04
C LEU A 353 9.61 13.19 -8.68
N GLU A 354 8.82 12.13 -8.57
CA GLU A 354 8.20 11.74 -7.29
C GLU A 354 9.26 11.37 -6.25
N ALA A 355 10.27 10.58 -6.62
CA ALA A 355 11.36 10.20 -5.73
C ALA A 355 12.19 11.42 -5.25
N THR A 356 12.45 12.36 -6.14
CA THR A 356 13.13 13.63 -5.83
C THR A 356 12.32 14.47 -4.84
N PHE A 357 10.99 14.50 -5.00
CA PHE A 357 10.10 15.17 -4.04
C PHE A 357 10.18 14.54 -2.64
N PHE A 358 10.18 13.20 -2.55
CA PHE A 358 10.35 12.48 -1.28
C PHE A 358 11.71 12.77 -0.64
N LEU A 359 12.78 12.76 -1.43
CA LEU A 359 14.12 13.09 -0.97
C LEU A 359 14.19 14.53 -0.44
N TYR A 360 13.68 15.50 -1.21
CA TYR A 360 13.63 16.90 -0.83
C TYR A 360 12.86 17.10 0.49
N LEU A 361 11.68 16.51 0.63
CA LEU A 361 10.89 16.63 1.87
C LEU A 361 11.60 16.02 3.07
N THR A 362 12.21 14.85 2.89
CA THR A 362 12.95 14.16 3.95
C THR A 362 14.14 14.99 4.42
N LEU A 363 14.98 15.45 3.50
CA LEU A 363 16.16 16.27 3.81
C LEU A 363 15.75 17.63 4.40
N SER A 364 14.72 18.29 3.83
CA SER A 364 14.22 19.57 4.34
C SER A 364 13.71 19.46 5.78
N LEU A 365 13.02 18.35 6.11
CA LEU A 365 12.51 18.10 7.45
C LEU A 365 13.64 17.85 8.45
N ILE A 366 14.61 17.01 8.09
CA ILE A 366 15.77 16.69 8.93
C ILE A 366 16.61 17.96 9.17
N TYR A 367 16.86 18.75 8.12
CA TYR A 367 17.62 19.99 8.22
C TYR A 367 16.92 21.03 9.11
N LYS A 368 15.60 21.23 8.94
CA LYS A 368 14.83 22.20 9.74
C LYS A 368 14.65 21.74 11.18
N THR A 369 14.40 20.46 11.42
CA THR A 369 14.09 19.96 12.77
C THR A 369 15.37 19.63 13.56
N GLY A 370 16.45 19.30 12.87
CA GLY A 370 17.66 18.69 13.43
C GLY A 370 17.54 17.17 13.44
N PHE A 371 18.64 16.46 13.13
CA PHE A 371 18.64 15.00 13.00
C PHE A 371 18.18 14.29 14.29
N PHE A 372 18.83 14.58 15.42
CA PHE A 372 18.48 13.97 16.70
C PHE A 372 17.07 14.32 17.19
N MET A 373 16.63 15.56 16.94
CA MET A 373 15.27 15.97 17.30
C MET A 373 14.22 15.29 16.42
N SER A 374 14.54 15.03 15.15
CA SER A 374 13.68 14.26 14.25
C SER A 374 13.50 12.83 14.74
N LEU A 375 14.59 12.16 15.14
CA LEU A 375 14.54 10.83 15.74
C LEU A 375 13.75 10.83 17.05
N LYS A 376 13.97 11.82 17.92
CA LYS A 376 13.21 11.98 19.16
C LYS A 376 11.72 12.15 18.90
N LEU A 377 11.35 12.95 17.89
CA LEU A 377 9.96 13.15 17.51
C LEU A 377 9.32 11.85 17.00
N ILE A 378 10.02 11.10 16.14
CA ILE A 378 9.55 9.80 15.64
C ILE A 378 9.30 8.85 16.81
N ALA A 379 10.26 8.70 17.72
CA ALA A 379 10.18 7.81 18.86
C ALA A 379 9.13 8.23 19.90
N SER A 380 8.75 9.51 19.94
CA SER A 380 7.77 10.03 20.90
C SER A 380 6.31 9.79 20.48
N GLU A 381 6.04 9.56 19.20
CA GLU A 381 4.69 9.45 18.66
C GLU A 381 4.46 8.06 18.06
N PRO A 382 3.55 7.24 18.63
CA PRO A 382 3.36 5.86 18.17
C PRO A 382 3.04 5.74 16.67
N ILE A 383 2.21 6.64 16.12
CA ILE A 383 1.90 6.68 14.68
C ILE A 383 3.14 6.95 13.82
N LEU A 384 4.05 7.83 14.25
CA LEU A 384 5.26 8.13 13.50
C LEU A 384 6.20 6.92 13.53
N THR A 385 6.41 6.34 14.71
CA THR A 385 7.23 5.13 14.84
C THR A 385 6.66 4.00 13.97
N PHE A 386 5.35 3.79 14.01
CA PHE A 386 4.66 2.80 13.18
C PHE A 386 4.93 3.03 11.68
N CYS A 387 4.67 4.24 11.17
CA CYS A 387 4.85 4.54 9.76
C CYS A 387 6.31 4.36 9.31
N PHE A 388 7.29 4.86 10.07
CA PHE A 388 8.70 4.75 9.68
C PHE A 388 9.20 3.30 9.70
N ILE A 389 8.88 2.52 10.74
CA ILE A 389 9.29 1.12 10.81
C ILE A 389 8.62 0.32 9.68
N PHE A 390 7.31 0.49 9.46
CA PHE A 390 6.60 -0.16 8.35
C PHE A 390 7.24 0.19 7.01
N SER A 391 7.50 1.47 6.76
CA SER A 391 8.09 1.91 5.51
C SER A 391 9.51 1.41 5.31
N ILE A 392 10.34 1.33 6.36
CA ILE A 392 11.70 0.78 6.27
C ILE A 392 11.67 -0.71 5.97
N ILE A 393 10.87 -1.51 6.70
CA ILE A 393 10.76 -2.95 6.48
C ILE A 393 10.28 -3.23 5.04
N MET A 394 9.23 -2.54 4.60
CA MET A 394 8.75 -2.64 3.22
C MET A 394 9.82 -2.23 2.21
N ALA A 395 10.54 -1.13 2.46
CA ALA A 395 11.57 -0.62 1.56
C ALA A 395 12.73 -1.60 1.40
N ILE A 396 13.15 -2.28 2.47
CA ILE A 396 14.15 -3.36 2.41
C ILE A 396 13.62 -4.50 1.53
N GLY A 397 12.41 -4.99 1.80
CA GLY A 397 11.80 -6.09 1.05
C GLY A 397 11.67 -5.78 -0.44
N VAL A 398 10.99 -4.69 -0.81
CA VAL A 398 10.76 -4.38 -2.23
C VAL A 398 12.02 -3.89 -2.94
N GLY A 399 12.92 -3.22 -2.23
CA GLY A 399 14.20 -2.76 -2.78
C GLY A 399 15.11 -3.92 -3.15
N THR A 400 15.11 -4.99 -2.34
CA THR A 400 15.89 -6.21 -2.60
C THR A 400 15.30 -7.08 -3.71
N THR A 401 13.97 -7.23 -3.77
CA THR A 401 13.35 -8.17 -4.71
C THR A 401 13.12 -7.61 -6.11
N SER A 402 12.94 -6.29 -6.29
CA SER A 402 12.35 -5.78 -7.54
C SER A 402 13.29 -5.75 -8.75
N GLY A 403 14.61 -5.62 -8.54
CA GLY A 403 15.66 -5.64 -9.58
C GLY A 403 15.64 -4.50 -10.63
N ASN A 404 14.50 -3.88 -10.89
CA ASN A 404 14.31 -2.79 -11.85
C ASN A 404 13.30 -1.73 -11.36
N PHE A 405 13.42 -0.52 -11.89
CA PHE A 405 12.60 0.62 -11.46
C PHE A 405 11.11 0.49 -11.80
N GLY A 406 10.75 -0.19 -12.89
CA GLY A 406 9.35 -0.40 -13.30
C GLY A 406 8.57 -1.29 -12.34
N THR A 407 9.21 -2.34 -11.83
CA THR A 407 8.62 -3.21 -10.80
C THR A 407 8.65 -2.54 -9.44
N LEU A 408 9.75 -1.86 -9.11
CA LEU A 408 9.91 -1.17 -7.82
C LEU A 408 8.85 -0.09 -7.60
N VAL A 409 8.54 0.73 -8.62
CA VAL A 409 7.54 1.80 -8.49
C VAL A 409 6.15 1.26 -8.17
N ARG A 410 5.81 0.05 -8.64
CA ARG A 410 4.58 -0.66 -8.28
C ARG A 410 4.67 -1.22 -6.86
N TYR A 411 5.74 -1.93 -6.54
CA TYR A 411 5.84 -2.67 -5.29
C TYR A 411 5.96 -1.75 -4.07
N LYS A 412 6.48 -0.53 -4.25
CA LYS A 412 6.56 0.45 -3.16
C LYS A 412 5.26 1.20 -2.88
N ILE A 413 4.21 1.14 -3.71
CA ILE A 413 2.98 1.89 -3.43
C ILE A 413 2.37 1.65 -2.03
N PRO A 414 2.47 0.46 -1.39
CA PRO A 414 1.92 0.25 -0.05
C PRO A 414 2.60 1.09 1.03
N LEU A 415 3.90 1.38 0.91
CA LEU A 415 4.64 2.13 1.93
C LEU A 415 4.54 3.65 1.77
N MET A 416 4.31 4.13 0.54
CA MET A 416 4.39 5.56 0.21
C MET A 416 3.37 6.43 0.99
N PRO A 417 2.08 6.03 1.13
CA PRO A 417 1.13 6.79 1.93
C PRO A 417 1.54 6.95 3.40
N PHE A 418 2.14 5.92 3.98
CA PHE A 418 2.56 5.93 5.38
C PHE A 418 3.79 6.80 5.59
N PHE A 419 4.80 6.66 4.72
CA PHE A 419 6.02 7.45 4.79
C PHE A 419 5.73 8.95 4.62
N LEU A 420 4.98 9.32 3.58
CA LEU A 420 4.67 10.72 3.31
C LEU A 420 3.73 11.32 4.36
N SER A 421 2.77 10.54 4.88
CA SER A 421 1.95 10.98 6.01
C SER A 421 2.80 11.26 7.25
N ALA A 422 3.79 10.41 7.55
CA ALA A 422 4.70 10.62 8.67
C ALA A 422 5.51 11.91 8.51
N LEU A 423 6.09 12.15 7.33
CA LEU A 423 6.80 13.40 7.03
C LEU A 423 5.92 14.64 7.23
N PHE A 424 4.67 14.60 6.76
CA PHE A 424 3.75 15.72 6.92
C PHE A 424 3.28 15.95 8.36
N ILE A 425 3.05 14.88 9.13
CA ILE A 425 2.71 14.99 10.56
C ILE A 425 3.90 15.61 11.31
N MET A 426 5.13 15.13 11.06
CA MET A 426 6.34 15.69 11.66
C MET A 426 6.53 17.16 11.31
N GLN A 427 6.36 17.53 10.03
CA GLN A 427 6.49 18.91 9.58
C GLN A 427 5.51 19.84 10.31
N ASN A 428 4.24 19.42 10.46
CA ASN A 428 3.24 20.20 11.19
C ASN A 428 3.58 20.34 12.69
N LYS A 429 4.06 19.27 13.34
CA LYS A 429 4.48 19.31 14.75
C LYS A 429 5.70 20.21 14.95
N ALA A 430 6.71 20.12 14.08
CA ALA A 430 7.92 20.96 14.14
C ALA A 430 7.60 22.45 13.96
N GLN A 431 6.69 22.80 13.05
CA GLN A 431 6.22 24.19 12.88
C GLN A 431 5.43 24.68 14.09
N GLY A 432 4.59 23.83 14.69
CA GLY A 432 3.84 24.13 15.91
C GLY A 432 4.75 24.45 17.11
N ALA A 433 5.82 23.67 17.30
CA ALA A 433 6.81 23.90 18.36
C ALA A 433 7.52 25.26 18.19
N ARG A 434 7.96 25.59 16.97
CA ARG A 434 8.60 26.88 16.66
C ARG A 434 7.67 28.08 16.90
N ARG A 435 6.39 27.96 16.56
CA ARG A 435 5.39 29.02 16.82
C ARG A 435 5.17 29.26 18.32
N ARG A 436 5.19 28.20 19.15
CA ARG A 436 5.10 28.34 20.61
C ARG A 436 6.33 29.03 21.21
N ILE A 437 7.53 28.64 20.76
CA ILE A 437 8.79 29.26 21.20
C ILE A 437 8.85 30.75 20.82
N LYS A 438 8.42 31.13 19.62
CA LYS A 438 8.36 32.55 19.22
C LYS A 438 7.33 33.39 19.99
N LYS A 439 6.28 32.78 20.57
CA LYS A 439 5.26 33.48 21.37
C LYS A 439 5.63 33.59 22.86
N ALA A 440 6.49 32.73 23.38
CA ALA A 440 6.89 32.74 24.79
C ALA A 440 7.59 34.04 25.27
N PRO A 441 8.46 34.71 24.47
CA PRO A 441 9.10 35.95 24.89
C PRO A 441 8.13 37.14 25.00
N LEU A 442 7.05 37.14 24.20
CA LEU A 442 6.08 38.25 24.16
C LEU A 442 5.13 38.26 25.37
N ILE A 443 4.92 37.12 26.03
CA ILE A 443 4.10 37.03 27.25
C ILE A 443 4.93 37.38 28.50
N ALA A 444 6.23 37.08 28.49
CA ALA A 444 7.14 37.43 29.58
C ALA A 444 7.40 38.94 29.70
N GLN A 445 7.28 39.70 28.60
CA GLN A 445 7.45 41.16 28.59
C GLN A 445 6.16 41.94 28.91
N GLY A 446 5.02 41.28 29.11
CA GLY A 446 3.73 41.91 29.43
C GLY A 446 3.36 41.92 30.92
N ARG A 447 4.26 41.50 31.82
CA ARG A 447 4.02 41.44 33.27
C ARG A 447 5.13 42.13 34.06
N THR A 448 5.39 43.40 33.77
CA THR A 448 6.09 44.29 34.70
C THR A 448 5.54 45.71 34.59
N SER A 449 4.52 46.01 35.40
CA SER A 449 4.55 47.22 36.20
C SER A 449 3.70 47.04 37.48
N PRO A 450 4.14 47.60 38.63
CA PRO A 450 3.68 47.24 39.96
C PRO A 450 2.59 48.21 40.46
N GLN A 451 1.86 47.78 41.49
CA GLN A 451 1.05 48.64 42.35
C GLN A 451 1.92 49.71 43.06
N ALA A 452 1.46 50.96 43.04
CA ALA A 452 1.61 52.04 44.05
C ALA A 452 1.24 53.36 43.33
N ALA A 453 0.39 54.27 43.82
CA ALA A 453 -0.17 54.52 45.14
C ALA A 453 -1.62 55.03 45.02
#